data_AF-A0A949DRY2-F1
#
_entry.id   AF-A0A949DRY2-F1
#
_cell.length_a   1.000
_cell.length_b   1.000
_cell.length_c   1.000
_cell.angle_alpha   90.00
_cell.angle_beta   90.00
_cell.angle_gamma   90.00
#
_symmetry.space_group_name_H-M   'P 1'
#
loop_
_entity.id
_entity.type
_entity.pdbx_description
1 polymer ?
#
loop_
_entity_poly.entity_id
_entity_poly.type
_entity_poly.pdbx_seq_one_letter_code
_entity_poly.pdbx_strand_id
1 'polypeptide(L)'
;MTDNLAEEVIGAITAIDGGPKVLKLYMEMCARCGTCSTQCPVYFGSPEKKFNPVLRSDLIRSIYKRHKTTSGKIFGSLVGARDFNTADLEKWVQDSYSCTGCRRCAAFCPFGIDNSVITRKIRGILDKAGLTPETMKRVVQTSLQTRNTDGASPKAFKAAIAFLEEEMADEHGIDIKIPVDVVGADYFYVPPSGDVLVNPEATMGLSKVFHVLGMSDRWTMSSTCFDGANYGLFTGSDADMKADNKPYVEEAKRLRTKIMLMGECGHAYRVMKMMMEPGKWWGDLPFKIINCMEWTAEHIVNERLQFDKSKNPQPVTYHDPCNFARSCGIIEEPRIILQASCADFREMYPNRGENW
;
A
#
# COMPACT_ATOMS: atom_id res chain seq x y z
N MET A 1 -22.64 -5.78 27.32
CA MET A 1 -21.68 -5.33 26.27
C MET A 1 -21.20 -6.46 25.38
N THR A 2 -20.96 -7.67 25.91
CA THR A 2 -20.42 -8.81 25.14
C THR A 2 -21.34 -9.34 24.04
N ASP A 3 -22.65 -9.41 24.30
CA ASP A 3 -23.59 -10.01 23.34
C ASP A 3 -23.80 -9.11 22.11
N ASN A 4 -23.85 -7.79 22.31
CA ASN A 4 -23.89 -6.82 21.21
C ASN A 4 -22.64 -6.90 20.31
N LEU A 5 -21.46 -7.05 20.91
CA LEU A 5 -20.22 -7.20 20.14
C LEU A 5 -20.19 -8.50 19.33
N ALA A 6 -20.71 -9.60 19.88
CA ALA A 6 -20.79 -10.87 19.17
C ALA A 6 -21.70 -10.77 17.94
N GLU A 7 -22.87 -10.16 18.10
CA GLU A 7 -23.80 -9.91 17.00
C GLU A 7 -23.20 -8.98 15.93
N GLU A 8 -22.51 -7.92 16.33
CA GLU A 8 -21.82 -7.01 15.40
C GLU A 8 -20.72 -7.72 14.60
N VAL A 9 -19.90 -8.57 15.24
CA VAL A 9 -18.85 -9.34 14.58
C VAL A 9 -19.45 -10.35 13.60
N ILE A 10 -20.46 -11.12 14.03
CA ILE A 10 -21.16 -12.07 13.16
C ILE A 10 -21.82 -11.33 11.99
N GLY A 11 -22.46 -10.19 12.25
CA GLY A 11 -23.03 -9.29 11.24
C GLY A 11 -21.99 -8.84 10.21
N ALA A 12 -20.81 -8.43 10.67
CA ALA A 12 -19.73 -7.98 9.80
C ALA A 12 -19.16 -9.12 8.91
N ILE A 13 -19.10 -10.35 9.44
CA ILE A 13 -18.66 -11.55 8.69
C ILE A 13 -19.73 -11.97 7.68
N THR A 14 -20.99 -12.00 8.10
CA THR A 14 -22.12 -12.41 7.26
C THR A 14 -22.41 -11.41 6.13
N ALA A 15 -22.06 -10.13 6.31
CA ALA A 15 -22.11 -9.10 5.29
C ALA A 15 -21.18 -9.36 4.08
N ILE A 16 -20.26 -10.34 4.15
CA ILE A 16 -19.45 -10.77 2.99
C ILE A 16 -20.32 -11.14 1.78
N ASP A 17 -21.53 -11.68 1.99
CA ASP A 17 -22.46 -12.03 0.91
C ASP A 17 -22.89 -10.83 0.05
N GLY A 18 -22.99 -9.64 0.66
CA GLY A 18 -23.35 -8.41 -0.02
C GLY A 18 -22.15 -7.62 -0.55
N GLY A 19 -20.93 -8.10 -0.29
CA GLY A 19 -19.68 -7.46 -0.70
C GLY A 19 -19.16 -7.94 -2.05
N PRO A 20 -17.86 -7.72 -2.33
CA PRO A 20 -17.22 -8.24 -3.54
C PRO A 20 -17.34 -9.76 -3.64
N LYS A 21 -17.89 -10.26 -4.75
CA LYS A 21 -18.13 -11.70 -5.00
C LYS A 21 -16.89 -12.57 -4.74
N VAL A 22 -15.70 -12.04 -5.03
CA VAL A 22 -14.43 -12.74 -4.83
C VAL A 22 -14.16 -13.11 -3.36
N LEU A 23 -14.54 -12.26 -2.40
CA LEU A 23 -14.33 -12.54 -0.98
C LEU A 23 -15.24 -13.67 -0.49
N LYS A 24 -16.47 -13.74 -1.02
CA LYS A 24 -17.37 -14.87 -0.78
C LYS A 24 -16.74 -16.18 -1.28
N LEU A 25 -16.24 -16.19 -2.51
CA LEU A 25 -15.57 -17.37 -3.08
C LEU A 25 -14.38 -17.83 -2.22
N TYR A 26 -13.59 -16.90 -1.68
CA TYR A 26 -12.49 -17.24 -0.76
C TYR A 26 -12.93 -17.93 0.54
N MET A 27 -14.17 -17.69 0.99
CA MET A 27 -14.73 -18.36 2.17
C MET A 27 -15.17 -19.80 1.86
N GLU A 28 -15.60 -20.06 0.64
CA GLU A 28 -16.23 -21.33 0.24
C GLU A 28 -15.23 -22.31 -0.39
N MET A 29 -14.26 -21.83 -1.19
CA MET A 29 -13.43 -22.68 -2.05
C MET A 29 -12.17 -23.26 -1.39
N CYS A 30 -11.81 -22.83 -0.17
CA CYS A 30 -10.54 -23.24 0.43
C CYS A 30 -10.52 -24.74 0.76
N ALA A 31 -9.67 -25.50 0.06
CA ALA A 31 -9.44 -26.93 0.30
C ALA A 31 -8.48 -27.23 1.47
N ARG A 32 -7.95 -26.20 2.15
CA ARG A 32 -6.97 -26.32 3.25
C ARG A 32 -5.72 -27.13 2.90
N CYS A 33 -5.27 -27.13 1.64
CA CYS A 33 -4.11 -27.88 1.17
C CYS A 33 -2.75 -27.40 1.72
N GLY A 34 -2.67 -26.17 2.25
CA GLY A 34 -1.44 -25.64 2.88
C GLY A 34 -0.39 -25.05 1.93
N THR A 35 -0.62 -25.01 0.61
CA THR A 35 0.32 -24.40 -0.36
C THR A 35 0.63 -22.93 -0.03
N CYS A 36 -0.36 -22.19 0.48
CA CYS A 36 -0.13 -20.81 0.93
C CYS A 36 0.82 -20.72 2.13
N SER A 37 0.87 -21.75 2.98
CA SER A 37 1.71 -21.76 4.18
C SER A 37 3.17 -21.98 3.83
N THR A 38 3.48 -22.86 2.88
CA THR A 38 4.85 -23.08 2.39
C THR A 38 5.45 -21.86 1.70
N GLN A 39 4.60 -20.92 1.27
CA GLN A 39 4.99 -19.69 0.58
C GLN A 39 4.88 -18.45 1.49
N CYS A 40 4.52 -18.59 2.75
CA CYS A 40 4.37 -17.44 3.65
C CYS A 40 5.70 -17.15 4.36
N PRO A 41 6.31 -15.95 4.20
CA PRO A 41 7.59 -15.64 4.84
C PRO A 41 7.49 -15.66 6.37
N VAL A 42 6.35 -15.25 6.93
CA VAL A 42 6.12 -15.26 8.38
C VAL A 42 6.07 -16.70 8.92
N TYR A 43 5.36 -17.59 8.23
CA TYR A 43 5.29 -19.00 8.62
C TYR A 43 6.61 -19.74 8.34
N PHE A 44 7.34 -19.36 7.29
CA PHE A 44 8.66 -19.89 6.98
C PHE A 44 9.67 -19.53 8.07
N GLY A 45 9.68 -18.28 8.53
CA GLY A 45 10.54 -17.82 9.62
C GLY A 45 10.15 -18.37 10.99
N SER A 46 8.86 -18.60 11.23
CA SER A 46 8.37 -19.29 12.44
C SER A 46 7.17 -20.20 12.10
N PRO A 47 7.33 -21.54 12.07
CA PRO A 47 6.30 -22.48 11.62
C PRO A 47 5.23 -22.78 12.70
N GLU A 48 4.78 -21.77 13.43
CA GLU A 48 3.72 -21.90 14.44
C GLU A 48 2.31 -21.83 13.82
N LYS A 49 1.33 -22.50 14.44
CA LYS A 49 -0.07 -22.53 13.96
C LYS A 49 -0.67 -21.12 13.75
N LYS A 50 -0.33 -20.16 14.61
CA LYS A 50 -0.79 -18.75 14.54
C LYS A 50 -0.33 -18.01 13.28
N PHE A 51 0.79 -18.44 12.69
CA PHE A 51 1.34 -17.83 11.49
C PHE A 51 0.85 -18.48 10.19
N ASN A 52 0.22 -19.66 10.27
CA ASN A 52 -0.30 -20.39 9.13
C ASN A 52 -1.47 -19.62 8.46
N PRO A 53 -1.36 -19.23 7.16
CA PRO A 53 -2.39 -18.46 6.48
C PRO A 53 -3.77 -19.12 6.42
N VAL A 54 -3.83 -20.46 6.30
CA VAL A 54 -5.12 -21.18 6.26
C VAL A 54 -5.85 -20.99 7.59
N LEU A 55 -5.14 -21.23 8.70
CA LEU A 55 -5.69 -21.16 10.05
C LEU A 55 -6.06 -19.73 10.44
N ARG A 56 -5.25 -18.73 10.05
CA ARG A 56 -5.59 -17.32 10.21
C ARG A 56 -6.88 -16.95 9.47
N SER A 57 -7.00 -17.36 8.21
CA SER A 57 -8.22 -17.09 7.43
C SER A 57 -9.44 -17.87 7.97
N ASP A 58 -9.21 -19.01 8.62
CA ASP A 58 -10.25 -19.79 9.29
C ASP A 58 -10.83 -19.09 10.52
N LEU A 59 -10.17 -18.06 11.07
CA LEU A 59 -10.73 -17.24 12.16
C LEU A 59 -12.14 -16.71 11.79
N ILE A 60 -12.31 -16.17 10.58
CA ILE A 60 -13.63 -15.73 10.08
C ILE A 60 -14.32 -16.78 9.21
N ARG A 61 -13.58 -17.61 8.46
CA ARG A 61 -14.19 -18.59 7.54
C ARG A 61 -15.04 -19.62 8.27
N SER A 62 -14.62 -20.09 9.45
CA SER A 62 -15.39 -21.06 10.23
C SER A 62 -16.71 -20.50 10.73
N ILE A 63 -16.74 -19.20 11.07
CA ILE A 63 -17.93 -18.48 11.51
C ILE A 63 -18.84 -18.18 10.31
N TYR A 64 -18.26 -17.74 9.20
CA TYR A 64 -19.00 -17.57 7.95
C TYR A 64 -19.71 -18.86 7.54
N LYS A 65 -19.00 -20.01 7.55
CA LYS A 65 -19.59 -21.31 7.25
C LYS A 65 -20.76 -21.64 8.17
N ARG A 66 -20.62 -21.43 9.48
CA ARG A 66 -21.67 -21.69 10.49
C ARG A 66 -22.97 -20.95 10.16
N HIS A 67 -22.86 -19.70 9.73
CA HIS A 67 -24.01 -18.81 9.55
C HIS A 67 -24.56 -18.76 8.11
N LYS A 68 -23.73 -19.04 7.09
CA LYS A 68 -24.09 -18.83 5.67
C LYS A 68 -24.16 -20.07 4.81
N THR A 69 -23.47 -21.16 5.16
CA THR A 69 -23.48 -22.37 4.34
C THR A 69 -24.46 -23.40 4.88
N THR A 70 -25.17 -24.10 3.99
CA THR A 70 -26.08 -25.20 4.37
C THR A 70 -25.34 -26.30 5.13
N SER A 71 -24.15 -26.67 4.66
CA SER A 71 -23.31 -27.67 5.32
C SER A 71 -22.86 -27.24 6.72
N GLY A 72 -22.48 -25.97 6.91
CA GLY A 72 -22.10 -25.46 8.23
C GLY A 72 -23.24 -25.37 9.23
N LYS A 73 -24.49 -25.15 8.76
CA LYS A 73 -25.69 -25.17 9.61
C LYS A 73 -26.04 -26.59 10.06
N ILE A 74 -26.00 -27.56 9.14
CA ILE A 74 -26.40 -28.96 9.38
C ILE A 74 -25.31 -29.73 10.13
N PHE A 75 -24.06 -29.69 9.64
CA PHE A 75 -22.98 -30.54 10.13
C PHE A 75 -22.07 -29.85 11.16
N GLY A 76 -22.20 -28.52 11.34
CA GLY A 76 -21.49 -27.77 12.37
C GLY A 76 -19.98 -28.04 12.40
N SER A 77 -19.47 -28.50 13.54
CA SER A 77 -18.05 -28.75 13.76
C SER A 77 -17.44 -29.79 12.83
N LEU A 78 -18.22 -30.74 12.30
CA LEU A 78 -17.74 -31.79 11.38
C LEU A 78 -17.15 -31.20 10.10
N VAL A 79 -17.67 -30.06 9.64
CA VAL A 79 -17.17 -29.32 8.46
C VAL A 79 -16.29 -28.12 8.85
N GLY A 80 -15.85 -28.08 10.11
CA GLY A 80 -15.05 -27.00 10.68
C GLY A 80 -15.81 -25.69 10.86
N ALA A 81 -17.15 -25.72 10.91
CA ALA A 81 -17.96 -24.58 11.25
C ALA A 81 -18.10 -24.45 12.77
N ARG A 82 -17.97 -23.23 13.29
CA ARG A 82 -18.09 -22.92 14.72
C ARG A 82 -18.77 -21.57 14.89
N ASP A 83 -19.34 -21.33 16.06
CA ASP A 83 -19.81 -19.99 16.39
C ASP A 83 -18.67 -19.06 16.83
N PHE A 84 -18.96 -17.77 16.83
CA PHE A 84 -18.03 -16.76 17.34
C PHE A 84 -17.96 -16.81 18.88
N ASN A 85 -16.77 -16.60 19.42
CA ASN A 85 -16.53 -16.44 20.85
C ASN A 85 -15.72 -15.16 21.05
N THR A 86 -16.20 -14.25 21.89
CA THR A 86 -15.53 -12.98 22.20
C THR A 86 -14.14 -13.18 22.81
N ALA A 87 -13.90 -14.30 23.50
CA ALA A 87 -12.58 -14.66 24.02
C ALA A 87 -11.53 -14.87 22.91
N ASP A 88 -11.94 -15.07 21.65
CA ASP A 88 -11.00 -15.23 20.52
C ASP A 88 -10.39 -13.90 20.06
N LEU A 89 -10.92 -12.75 20.48
CA LEU A 89 -10.53 -11.45 19.90
C LEU A 89 -9.04 -11.12 20.09
N GLU A 90 -8.46 -11.45 21.24
CA GLU A 90 -7.03 -11.25 21.49
C GLU A 90 -6.18 -12.08 20.50
N LYS A 91 -6.58 -13.33 20.27
CA LYS A 91 -5.96 -14.19 19.26
C LYS A 91 -6.11 -13.60 17.86
N TRP A 92 -7.27 -13.02 17.52
CA TRP A 92 -7.48 -12.41 16.21
C TRP A 92 -6.54 -11.22 15.98
N VAL A 93 -6.33 -10.39 17.02
CA VAL A 93 -5.35 -9.29 16.96
C VAL A 93 -3.96 -9.85 16.65
N GLN A 94 -3.47 -10.80 17.45
CA GLN A 94 -2.14 -11.37 17.22
C GLN A 94 -2.00 -12.04 15.85
N ASP A 95 -2.90 -12.95 15.50
CA ASP A 95 -2.83 -13.73 14.27
C ASP A 95 -2.92 -12.82 13.04
N SER A 96 -3.85 -11.85 13.04
CA SER A 96 -4.08 -11.00 11.87
C SER A 96 -3.00 -9.95 11.66
N TYR A 97 -2.48 -9.31 12.72
CA TYR A 97 -1.43 -8.31 12.61
C TYR A 97 -0.03 -8.88 12.41
N SER A 98 0.15 -10.18 12.65
CA SER A 98 1.37 -10.91 12.25
C SER A 98 1.49 -11.11 10.73
N CYS A 99 0.40 -10.94 9.97
CA CYS A 99 0.44 -11.02 8.51
C CYS A 99 1.06 -9.74 7.92
N THR A 100 2.04 -9.85 7.02
CA THR A 100 2.60 -8.67 6.35
C THR A 100 1.69 -8.10 5.26
N GLY A 101 0.65 -8.84 4.84
CA GLY A 101 -0.20 -8.44 3.72
C GLY A 101 0.50 -8.53 2.36
N CYS A 102 1.64 -9.21 2.27
CA CYS A 102 2.50 -9.24 1.09
C CYS A 102 1.91 -9.95 -0.13
N ARG A 103 0.77 -10.64 -0.01
CA ARG A 103 0.09 -11.39 -1.09
C ARG A 103 0.87 -12.51 -1.75
N ARG A 104 2.05 -12.89 -1.25
CA ARG A 104 2.79 -14.05 -1.79
C ARG A 104 1.92 -15.32 -1.80
N CYS A 105 1.22 -15.59 -0.69
CA CYS A 105 0.27 -16.70 -0.60
C CYS A 105 -0.85 -16.71 -1.66
N ALA A 106 -1.22 -15.54 -2.22
CA ALA A 106 -2.24 -15.43 -3.25
C ALA A 106 -1.71 -15.89 -4.61
N ALA A 107 -0.47 -15.53 -4.95
CA ALA A 107 0.18 -15.91 -6.20
C ALA A 107 0.35 -17.43 -6.36
N PHE A 108 0.54 -18.15 -5.24
CA PHE A 108 0.76 -19.59 -5.23
C PHE A 108 -0.47 -20.42 -4.85
N CYS A 109 -1.61 -19.81 -4.56
CA CYS A 109 -2.81 -20.57 -4.23
C CYS A 109 -3.42 -21.18 -5.51
N PRO A 110 -3.60 -22.51 -5.62
CA PRO A 110 -4.19 -23.12 -6.81
C PRO A 110 -5.66 -22.73 -7.03
N PHE A 111 -6.32 -22.18 -6.00
CA PHE A 111 -7.69 -21.67 -6.06
C PHE A 111 -7.75 -20.13 -6.17
N GLY A 112 -6.60 -19.45 -6.28
CA GLY A 112 -6.53 -17.98 -6.35
C GLY A 112 -6.93 -17.26 -5.05
N ILE A 113 -6.91 -17.93 -3.91
CA ILE A 113 -7.34 -17.34 -2.63
C ILE A 113 -6.30 -16.36 -2.12
N ASP A 114 -6.69 -15.08 -2.04
CA ASP A 114 -5.88 -14.05 -1.42
C ASP A 114 -6.15 -13.92 0.08
N ASN A 115 -5.31 -14.57 0.90
CA ASN A 115 -5.40 -14.49 2.35
C ASN A 115 -5.13 -13.06 2.89
N SER A 116 -4.50 -12.16 2.12
CA SER A 116 -4.32 -10.77 2.54
C SER A 116 -5.65 -10.01 2.57
N VAL A 117 -6.56 -10.30 1.63
CA VAL A 117 -7.90 -9.69 1.59
C VAL A 117 -8.74 -10.19 2.77
N ILE A 118 -8.66 -11.49 3.08
CA ILE A 118 -9.31 -12.08 4.26
C ILE A 118 -8.75 -11.45 5.54
N THR A 119 -7.42 -11.36 5.65
CA THR A 119 -6.74 -10.73 6.78
C THR A 119 -7.20 -9.28 6.96
N ARG A 120 -7.29 -8.50 5.88
CA ARG A 120 -7.77 -7.11 5.93
C ARG A 120 -9.21 -7.02 6.41
N LYS A 121 -10.08 -7.95 6.02
CA LYS A 121 -11.44 -8.06 6.55
C LYS A 121 -11.44 -8.35 8.06
N ILE A 122 -10.56 -9.22 8.55
CA ILE A 122 -10.37 -9.48 9.99
C ILE A 122 -9.97 -8.17 10.70
N ARG A 123 -8.97 -7.46 10.17
CA ARG A 123 -8.49 -6.22 10.76
C ARG A 123 -9.56 -5.14 10.77
N GLY A 124 -10.34 -4.98 9.71
CA GLY A 124 -11.46 -4.02 9.70
C GLY A 124 -12.58 -4.36 10.69
N ILE A 125 -12.75 -5.64 11.06
CA ILE A 125 -13.65 -6.02 12.17
C ILE A 125 -13.04 -5.62 13.52
N LEU A 126 -11.74 -5.89 13.72
CA LEU A 126 -11.02 -5.50 14.93
C LEU A 126 -10.95 -3.99 15.11
N ASP A 127 -10.79 -3.24 14.03
CA ASP A 127 -10.76 -1.78 14.02
C ASP A 127 -12.07 -1.19 14.53
N LYS A 128 -13.20 -1.67 14.01
CA LYS A 128 -14.54 -1.29 14.52
C LYS A 128 -14.75 -1.69 15.97
N ALA A 129 -14.15 -2.78 16.42
CA ALA A 129 -14.17 -3.21 17.81
C ALA A 129 -13.20 -2.42 18.72
N GLY A 130 -12.45 -1.46 18.18
CA GLY A 130 -11.48 -0.66 18.93
C GLY A 130 -10.19 -1.41 19.30
N LEU A 131 -9.88 -2.50 18.59
CA LEU A 131 -8.76 -3.41 18.86
C LEU A 131 -7.60 -3.27 17.86
N THR A 132 -7.56 -2.18 17.09
CA THR A 132 -6.40 -1.83 16.25
C THR A 132 -5.19 -1.51 17.14
N PRO A 133 -3.98 -2.01 16.80
CA PRO A 133 -2.75 -1.65 17.51
C PRO A 133 -2.57 -0.14 17.63
N GLU A 134 -2.25 0.33 18.84
CA GLU A 134 -2.27 1.75 19.18
C GLU A 134 -1.38 2.60 18.28
N THR A 135 -0.20 2.10 17.90
CA THR A 135 0.71 2.81 16.98
C THR A 135 0.04 3.06 15.63
N MET A 136 -0.66 2.08 15.05
CA MET A 136 -1.35 2.25 13.76
C MET A 136 -2.53 3.21 13.88
N LYS A 137 -3.30 3.09 14.98
CA LYS A 137 -4.42 3.98 15.27
C LYS A 137 -3.99 5.43 15.38
N ARG A 138 -2.90 5.71 16.10
CA ARG A 138 -2.33 7.06 16.23
C ARG A 138 -1.91 7.62 14.88
N VAL A 139 -1.24 6.83 14.04
CA VAL A 139 -0.83 7.29 12.71
C VAL A 139 -2.04 7.63 11.83
N VAL A 140 -3.09 6.81 11.83
CA VAL A 140 -4.34 7.12 11.11
C VAL A 140 -4.97 8.42 11.63
N GLN A 141 -5.07 8.58 12.95
CA GLN A 141 -5.64 9.79 13.55
C GLN A 141 -4.84 11.05 13.20
N THR A 142 -3.52 10.98 13.28
CA THR A 142 -2.63 12.06 12.86
C THR A 142 -2.88 12.40 11.40
N SER A 143 -2.83 11.41 10.50
CA SER A 143 -3.06 11.64 9.06
C SER A 143 -4.41 12.28 8.76
N LEU A 144 -5.50 11.81 9.39
CA LEU A 144 -6.82 12.40 9.21
C LEU A 144 -6.93 13.85 9.72
N GLN A 145 -6.14 14.23 10.72
CA GLN A 145 -6.14 15.57 11.32
C GLN A 145 -5.22 16.54 10.58
N THR A 146 -4.01 16.09 10.20
CA THR A 146 -2.93 16.94 9.68
C THR A 146 -2.64 16.70 8.20
N ARG A 147 -3.28 15.71 7.58
CA ARG A 147 -3.09 15.29 6.17
C ARG A 147 -1.68 14.77 5.87
N ASN A 148 -0.99 14.27 6.88
CA ASN A 148 0.27 13.55 6.78
C ASN A 148 0.52 12.77 8.08
N THR A 149 1.25 11.67 7.99
CA THR A 149 1.50 10.73 9.09
C THR A 149 2.44 11.26 10.16
N ASP A 150 3.24 12.29 9.83
CA ASP A 150 4.24 12.88 10.74
C ASP A 150 3.68 14.05 11.58
N GLY A 151 2.45 14.50 11.32
CA GLY A 151 1.87 15.66 12.02
C GLY A 151 2.51 17.00 11.64
N ALA A 152 3.23 17.05 10.52
CA ALA A 152 3.96 18.23 10.08
C ALA A 152 3.01 19.33 9.61
N SER A 153 3.33 20.57 10.00
CA SER A 153 2.62 21.76 9.55
C SER A 153 3.09 22.19 8.15
N PRO A 154 2.29 22.98 7.39
CA PRO A 154 2.73 23.56 6.12
C PRO A 154 4.00 24.39 6.23
N LYS A 155 4.23 25.04 7.39
CA LYS A 155 5.47 25.78 7.65
C LYS A 155 6.68 24.84 7.77
N ALA A 156 6.53 23.73 8.50
CA ALA A 156 7.58 22.73 8.63
C ALA A 156 7.90 22.09 7.28
N PHE A 157 6.87 21.75 6.50
CA PHE A 157 7.04 21.26 5.12
C PHE A 157 7.83 22.24 4.26
N LYS A 158 7.44 23.52 4.20
CA LYS A 158 8.14 24.52 3.38
C LYS A 158 9.59 24.74 3.83
N ALA A 159 9.87 24.66 5.13
CA ALA A 159 11.23 24.72 5.65
C ALA A 159 12.05 23.49 5.22
N ALA A 160 11.48 22.29 5.27
CA ALA A 160 12.13 21.08 4.76
C ALA A 160 12.42 21.22 3.26
N ILE A 161 11.47 21.69 2.45
CA ILE A 161 11.70 21.93 1.02
C ILE A 161 12.87 22.90 0.77
N ALA A 162 12.92 24.02 1.49
CA ALA A 162 14.02 24.98 1.34
C ALA A 162 15.38 24.35 1.68
N PHE A 163 15.44 23.53 2.72
CA PHE A 163 16.63 22.78 3.08
C PHE A 163 17.03 21.78 1.97
N LEU A 164 16.08 21.06 1.37
CA LEU A 164 16.39 20.14 0.27
C LEU A 164 16.91 20.87 -0.98
N GLU A 165 16.38 22.05 -1.30
CA GLU A 165 16.90 22.88 -2.39
C GLU A 165 18.34 23.34 -2.13
N GLU A 166 18.66 23.74 -0.90
CA GLU A 166 20.00 24.14 -0.47
C GLU A 166 20.99 22.97 -0.58
N GLU A 167 20.64 21.79 -0.05
CA GLU A 167 21.46 20.58 -0.16
C GLU A 167 21.76 20.20 -1.62
N MET A 168 20.75 20.26 -2.50
CA MET A 168 20.95 20.00 -3.92
C MET A 168 21.84 21.07 -4.60
N ALA A 169 21.71 22.33 -4.19
CA ALA A 169 22.53 23.42 -4.71
C ALA A 169 23.98 23.31 -4.27
N ASP A 170 24.23 22.93 -3.02
CA ASP A 170 25.58 22.70 -2.49
C ASP A 170 26.24 21.47 -3.12
N GLU A 171 25.48 20.40 -3.35
CA GLU A 171 25.98 19.17 -3.96
C GLU A 171 26.38 19.35 -5.43
N HIS A 172 25.60 20.12 -6.21
CA HIS A 172 25.76 20.21 -7.67
C HIS A 172 26.23 21.58 -8.19
N GLY A 173 26.26 22.62 -7.34
CA GLY A 173 26.59 23.98 -7.72
C GLY A 173 25.57 24.66 -8.64
N ILE A 174 24.34 24.13 -8.71
CA ILE A 174 23.25 24.64 -9.55
C ILE A 174 21.94 24.70 -8.77
N ASP A 175 21.09 25.67 -9.08
CA ASP A 175 19.81 25.85 -8.39
C ASP A 175 18.75 24.86 -8.91
N ILE A 176 18.42 23.86 -8.08
CA ILE A 176 17.39 22.85 -8.37
C ILE A 176 16.18 23.13 -7.49
N LYS A 177 15.08 23.56 -8.12
CA LYS A 177 13.85 23.96 -7.42
C LYS A 177 12.84 22.84 -7.24
N ILE A 178 12.15 22.88 -6.10
CA ILE A 178 10.99 22.06 -5.76
C ILE A 178 9.76 22.98 -5.72
N PRO A 179 9.00 23.09 -6.81
CA PRO A 179 7.81 23.94 -6.87
C PRO A 179 6.72 23.52 -5.88
N VAL A 180 6.26 24.46 -5.05
CA VAL A 180 5.20 24.22 -4.04
C VAL A 180 3.96 25.06 -4.33
N ASP A 181 2.79 24.44 -4.27
CA ASP A 181 1.47 25.05 -4.45
C ASP A 181 1.25 25.72 -5.84
N VAL A 182 1.93 25.28 -6.89
CA VAL A 182 1.85 25.88 -8.23
C VAL A 182 0.58 25.44 -8.96
N VAL A 183 -0.33 26.39 -9.20
CA VAL A 183 -1.57 26.14 -9.94
C VAL A 183 -1.28 26.07 -11.44
N GLY A 184 -1.78 25.01 -12.09
CA GLY A 184 -1.60 24.75 -13.52
C GLY A 184 -0.39 23.88 -13.87
N ALA A 185 0.36 23.40 -12.87
CA ALA A 185 1.37 22.37 -13.06
C ALA A 185 0.72 21.10 -13.67
N ASP A 186 1.43 20.37 -14.53
CA ASP A 186 0.91 19.12 -15.08
C ASP A 186 0.89 18.01 -14.03
N TYR A 187 1.95 17.92 -13.20
CA TYR A 187 2.17 16.85 -12.24
C TYR A 187 1.99 17.37 -10.81
N PHE A 188 1.17 16.67 -10.02
CA PHE A 188 1.12 16.80 -8.58
C PHE A 188 1.89 15.63 -7.96
N TYR A 189 3.07 15.90 -7.40
CA TYR A 189 3.91 14.89 -6.77
C TYR A 189 3.48 14.62 -5.33
N VAL A 190 3.26 13.35 -5.00
CA VAL A 190 2.80 12.89 -3.69
C VAL A 190 3.68 11.72 -3.21
N PRO A 191 4.81 12.00 -2.53
CA PRO A 191 5.63 11.01 -1.83
C PRO A 191 4.99 10.61 -0.49
N PRO A 192 5.55 9.67 0.27
CA PRO A 192 5.34 9.59 1.71
C PRO A 192 6.01 10.80 2.40
N SER A 193 5.47 11.23 3.53
CA SER A 193 6.04 12.34 4.32
C SER A 193 7.50 12.10 4.76
N GLY A 194 7.86 10.84 5.03
CA GLY A 194 9.23 10.43 5.33
C GLY A 194 10.24 10.80 4.26
N ASP A 195 9.83 10.82 2.99
CA ASP A 195 10.69 11.14 1.84
C ASP A 195 10.86 12.65 1.63
N VAL A 196 10.29 13.45 2.53
CA VAL A 196 10.49 14.91 2.61
C VAL A 196 11.18 15.27 3.92
N LEU A 197 10.81 14.60 5.01
CA LEU A 197 11.17 15.01 6.37
C LEU A 197 12.31 14.20 7.00
N VAL A 198 12.55 12.96 6.55
CA VAL A 198 13.46 12.02 7.23
C VAL A 198 14.52 11.46 6.30
N ASN A 199 14.12 10.89 5.15
CA ASN A 199 15.02 10.28 4.15
C ASN A 199 14.75 10.92 2.78
N PRO A 200 15.24 12.14 2.54
CA PRO A 200 14.78 12.96 1.41
C PRO A 200 15.37 12.58 0.05
N GLU A 201 16.20 11.53 -0.03
CA GLU A 201 16.96 11.17 -1.22
C GLU A 201 16.05 10.88 -2.42
N ALA A 202 14.87 10.29 -2.20
CA ALA A 202 13.92 10.01 -3.26
C ALA A 202 13.29 11.29 -3.83
N THR A 203 12.85 12.22 -2.97
CA THR A 203 12.31 13.52 -3.40
C THR A 203 13.38 14.37 -4.09
N MET A 204 14.60 14.42 -3.55
CA MET A 204 15.73 15.11 -4.19
C MET A 204 16.07 14.47 -5.54
N GLY A 205 16.12 13.13 -5.60
CA GLY A 205 16.37 12.38 -6.83
C GLY A 205 15.35 12.69 -7.92
N LEU A 206 14.06 12.67 -7.59
CA LEU A 206 13.01 13.00 -8.54
C LEU A 206 13.06 14.47 -8.98
N SER A 207 13.39 15.38 -8.07
CA SER A 207 13.56 16.82 -8.36
C SER A 207 14.68 17.05 -9.38
N LYS A 208 15.82 16.35 -9.21
CA LYS A 208 16.93 16.34 -10.17
C LYS A 208 16.50 15.81 -11.54
N VAL A 209 15.69 14.74 -11.58
CA VAL A 209 15.16 14.20 -12.84
C VAL A 209 14.26 15.22 -13.56
N PHE A 210 13.34 15.88 -12.84
CA PHE A 210 12.52 16.95 -13.42
C PHE A 210 13.38 18.09 -13.97
N HIS A 211 14.43 18.49 -13.25
CA HIS A 211 15.34 19.54 -13.66
C HIS A 211 16.09 19.17 -14.96
N VAL A 212 16.71 17.99 -15.01
CA VAL A 212 17.45 17.50 -16.18
C VAL A 212 16.55 17.39 -17.41
N LEU A 213 15.28 17.02 -17.23
CA LEU A 213 14.30 16.95 -18.32
C LEU A 213 13.78 18.33 -18.77
N GLY A 214 14.21 19.43 -18.14
CA GLY A 214 13.71 20.78 -18.43
C GLY A 214 12.25 20.98 -18.01
N MET A 215 11.82 20.28 -16.96
CA MET A 215 10.42 20.21 -16.52
C MET A 215 10.20 20.79 -15.12
N SER A 216 11.13 21.61 -14.60
CA SER A 216 11.08 22.18 -13.25
C SER A 216 9.82 23.00 -12.95
N ASP A 217 9.16 23.56 -13.96
CA ASP A 217 7.91 24.34 -13.84
C ASP A 217 6.64 23.52 -14.15
N ARG A 218 6.79 22.23 -14.50
CA ARG A 218 5.70 21.34 -14.90
C ARG A 218 5.14 20.52 -13.75
N TRP A 219 5.77 20.53 -12.58
CA TRP A 219 5.34 19.75 -11.43
C TRP A 219 5.13 20.63 -10.21
N THR A 220 4.49 20.08 -9.18
CA THR A 220 4.35 20.74 -7.88
C THR A 220 4.10 19.74 -6.77
N MET A 221 4.53 20.09 -5.56
CA MET A 221 4.06 19.48 -4.31
C MET A 221 3.02 20.40 -3.64
N SER A 222 2.16 19.84 -2.78
CA SER A 222 1.21 20.62 -1.98
C SER A 222 1.74 20.81 -0.57
N SER A 223 1.74 22.04 -0.06
CA SER A 223 2.13 22.29 1.32
C SER A 223 1.14 21.79 2.37
N THR A 224 -0.03 21.30 1.93
CA THR A 224 -1.10 20.81 2.82
C THR A 224 -1.48 19.35 2.58
N CYS A 225 -1.02 18.74 1.49
CA CYS A 225 -1.33 17.36 1.09
C CYS A 225 -0.10 16.76 0.37
N PHE A 226 0.96 16.41 1.10
CA PHE A 226 2.20 15.90 0.51
C PHE A 226 2.51 14.43 0.84
N ASP A 227 1.62 13.73 1.55
CA ASP A 227 1.90 12.42 2.12
C ASP A 227 0.95 11.31 1.64
N GLY A 228 1.36 10.55 0.64
CA GLY A 228 0.57 9.46 0.09
C GLY A 228 0.40 8.26 1.04
N ALA A 229 1.13 8.19 2.16
CA ALA A 229 1.06 7.06 3.07
C ALA A 229 -0.35 6.92 3.67
N ASN A 230 -0.94 5.73 3.56
CA ASN A 230 -2.31 5.49 3.98
C ASN A 230 -2.42 4.24 4.85
N TYR A 231 -2.55 4.48 6.17
CA TYR A 231 -2.59 3.41 7.18
C TYR A 231 -3.96 2.74 7.31
N GLY A 232 -5.02 3.30 6.72
CA GLY A 232 -6.32 2.64 6.60
C GLY A 232 -6.24 1.31 5.86
N LEU A 233 -5.23 1.13 4.98
CA LEU A 233 -4.90 -0.15 4.38
C LEU A 233 -4.55 -1.22 5.42
N PHE A 234 -3.77 -0.85 6.44
CA PHE A 234 -3.25 -1.77 7.45
C PHE A 234 -4.25 -2.05 8.57
N THR A 235 -5.01 -1.05 9.01
CA THR A 235 -6.11 -1.23 9.98
C THR A 235 -7.30 -1.97 9.36
N GLY A 236 -7.41 -1.95 8.02
CA GLY A 236 -8.53 -2.55 7.30
C GLY A 236 -9.77 -1.66 7.24
N SER A 237 -9.68 -0.42 7.68
CA SER A 237 -10.76 0.58 7.58
C SER A 237 -10.81 1.18 6.18
N ASP A 238 -11.77 0.73 5.37
CA ASP A 238 -12.08 1.35 4.07
C ASP A 238 -12.53 2.81 4.22
N ALA A 239 -13.18 3.14 5.34
CA ALA A 239 -13.67 4.48 5.61
C ALA A 239 -12.53 5.46 5.83
N ASP A 240 -11.57 5.10 6.70
CA ASP A 240 -10.39 5.94 6.95
C ASP A 240 -9.53 6.04 5.71
N MET A 241 -9.31 4.92 5.01
CA MET A 241 -8.53 4.91 3.77
C MET A 241 -9.13 5.87 2.72
N LYS A 242 -10.47 5.89 2.57
CA LYS A 242 -11.16 6.81 1.66
C LYS A 242 -11.14 8.25 2.14
N ALA A 243 -11.30 8.48 3.45
CA ALA A 243 -11.29 9.82 4.04
C ALA A 243 -9.92 10.48 3.92
N ASP A 244 -8.86 9.72 4.17
CA ASP A 244 -7.47 10.16 4.10
C ASP A 244 -7.03 10.49 2.66
N ASN A 245 -7.52 9.75 1.66
CA ASN A 245 -7.23 10.05 0.26
C ASN A 245 -8.05 11.22 -0.33
N LYS A 246 -9.18 11.59 0.30
CA LYS A 246 -10.09 12.62 -0.25
C LYS A 246 -9.41 13.99 -0.44
N PRO A 247 -8.62 14.52 0.52
CA PRO A 247 -7.90 15.77 0.35
C PRO A 247 -6.99 15.81 -0.89
N TYR A 248 -6.37 14.69 -1.27
CA TYR A 248 -5.51 14.64 -2.46
C TYR A 248 -6.29 14.81 -3.76
N VAL A 249 -7.52 14.27 -3.83
CA VAL A 249 -8.42 14.46 -4.97
C VAL A 249 -8.85 15.93 -5.08
N GLU A 250 -9.19 16.55 -3.95
CA GLU A 250 -9.58 17.96 -3.89
C GLU A 250 -8.40 18.87 -4.23
N GLU A 251 -7.21 18.52 -3.77
CA GLU A 251 -5.99 19.28 -3.99
C GLU A 251 -5.51 19.22 -5.44
N ALA A 252 -5.53 18.03 -6.06
CA ALA A 252 -5.25 17.89 -7.48
C ALA A 252 -6.19 18.76 -8.35
N LYS A 253 -7.48 18.83 -7.98
CA LYS A 253 -8.46 19.71 -8.63
C LYS A 253 -8.15 21.20 -8.41
N ARG A 254 -7.79 21.59 -7.17
CA ARG A 254 -7.42 22.97 -6.83
C ARG A 254 -6.20 23.43 -7.61
N LEU A 255 -5.17 22.58 -7.66
CA LEU A 255 -3.93 22.82 -8.40
C LEU A 255 -4.10 22.68 -9.91
N ARG A 256 -5.23 22.14 -10.39
CA ARG A 256 -5.54 21.90 -11.81
C ARG A 256 -4.53 20.99 -12.49
N THR A 257 -4.00 20.00 -11.76
CA THR A 257 -3.04 19.06 -12.29
C THR A 257 -3.72 17.97 -13.12
N LYS A 258 -2.96 17.41 -14.07
CA LYS A 258 -3.42 16.37 -14.99
C LYS A 258 -2.96 14.99 -14.56
N ILE A 259 -1.89 14.93 -13.77
CA ILE A 259 -1.27 13.69 -13.30
C ILE A 259 -0.99 13.83 -11.81
N MET A 260 -1.47 12.87 -11.03
CA MET A 260 -1.01 12.62 -9.67
C MET A 260 0.16 11.64 -9.76
N LEU A 261 1.37 12.16 -9.56
CA LEU A 261 2.61 11.40 -9.62
C LEU A 261 2.92 10.88 -8.21
N MET A 262 2.71 9.59 -8.00
CA MET A 262 2.95 8.96 -6.70
C MET A 262 4.43 8.62 -6.54
N GLY A 263 4.98 8.83 -5.34
CA GLY A 263 6.35 8.44 -5.00
C GLY A 263 6.61 6.94 -4.94
N GLU A 264 7.81 6.60 -4.51
CA GLU A 264 8.34 5.24 -4.23
C GLU A 264 7.58 4.43 -3.16
N CYS A 265 6.67 5.04 -2.38
CA CYS A 265 5.89 4.32 -1.38
C CYS A 265 4.87 3.36 -2.01
N GLY A 266 5.18 2.06 -1.98
CA GLY A 266 4.33 1.06 -2.62
C GLY A 266 2.92 0.91 -2.04
N HIS A 267 2.75 1.08 -0.72
CA HIS A 267 1.42 0.95 -0.13
C HIS A 267 0.51 2.15 -0.47
N ALA A 268 1.08 3.36 -0.54
CA ALA A 268 0.42 4.56 -1.03
C ALA A 268 -0.08 4.35 -2.46
N TYR A 269 0.84 3.99 -3.37
CA TYR A 269 0.50 3.77 -4.78
C TYR A 269 -0.53 2.66 -4.96
N ARG A 270 -0.44 1.56 -4.19
CA ARG A 270 -1.43 0.47 -4.23
C ARG A 270 -2.83 0.95 -3.91
N VAL A 271 -3.00 1.76 -2.87
CA VAL A 271 -4.33 2.30 -2.51
C VAL A 271 -4.84 3.19 -3.64
N MET A 272 -4.01 4.11 -4.13
CA MET A 272 -4.37 5.04 -5.19
C MET A 272 -4.77 4.29 -6.47
N LYS A 273 -3.91 3.39 -6.98
CA LYS A 273 -4.19 2.59 -8.18
C LYS A 273 -5.45 1.75 -8.04
N MET A 274 -5.60 1.01 -6.94
CA MET A 274 -6.71 0.04 -6.82
C MET A 274 -8.06 0.66 -6.48
N MET A 275 -8.07 1.81 -5.81
CA MET A 275 -9.28 2.39 -5.22
C MET A 275 -9.73 3.69 -5.88
N MET A 276 -8.88 4.31 -6.71
CA MET A 276 -9.15 5.59 -7.36
C MET A 276 -9.19 5.51 -8.89
N GLU A 277 -8.93 4.35 -9.47
CA GLU A 277 -9.19 4.10 -10.90
C GLU A 277 -10.66 4.37 -11.28
N PRO A 278 -10.94 4.63 -12.58
CA PRO A 278 -12.29 4.81 -13.08
C PRO A 278 -13.27 3.72 -12.59
N GLY A 279 -14.46 4.15 -12.14
CA GLY A 279 -15.49 3.26 -11.61
C GLY A 279 -15.27 2.77 -10.17
N LYS A 280 -14.30 3.33 -9.43
CA LYS A 280 -14.07 3.04 -8.00
C LYS A 280 -14.65 4.13 -7.10
N TRP A 281 -13.90 4.62 -6.10
CA TRP A 281 -14.45 5.47 -5.04
C TRP A 281 -15.00 6.82 -5.48
N TRP A 282 -14.46 7.38 -6.55
CA TRP A 282 -14.78 8.72 -7.05
C TRP A 282 -15.18 8.75 -8.52
N GLY A 283 -15.45 7.59 -9.12
CA GLY A 283 -15.77 7.49 -10.54
C GLY A 283 -14.62 7.98 -11.40
N ASP A 284 -14.91 8.83 -12.38
CA ASP A 284 -13.91 9.42 -13.26
C ASP A 284 -13.24 10.63 -12.60
N LEU A 285 -11.92 10.55 -12.48
CA LEU A 285 -11.09 11.64 -11.96
C LEU A 285 -10.52 12.48 -13.11
N PRO A 286 -10.33 13.80 -12.91
CA PRO A 286 -9.81 14.70 -13.95
C PRO A 286 -8.29 14.58 -14.13
N PHE A 287 -7.65 13.60 -13.49
CA PHE A 287 -6.22 13.35 -13.53
C PHE A 287 -5.94 11.85 -13.62
N LYS A 288 -4.79 11.50 -14.18
CA LYS A 288 -4.24 10.13 -14.16
C LYS A 288 -3.39 9.92 -12.93
N ILE A 289 -3.23 8.68 -12.50
CA ILE A 289 -2.35 8.29 -11.40
C ILE A 289 -1.21 7.48 -12.00
N ILE A 290 0.04 7.89 -11.76
CA ILE A 290 1.23 7.25 -12.30
C ILE A 290 2.27 7.15 -11.17
N ASN A 291 3.05 6.09 -11.10
CA ASN A 291 4.17 6.00 -10.17
C ASN A 291 5.45 6.64 -10.73
N CYS A 292 6.28 7.22 -9.87
CA CYS A 292 7.56 7.81 -10.26
C CYS A 292 8.47 6.83 -11.01
N MET A 293 8.49 5.55 -10.67
CA MET A 293 9.32 4.56 -11.37
C MET A 293 8.81 4.28 -12.80
N GLU A 294 7.49 4.17 -12.99
CA GLU A 294 6.89 4.02 -14.32
C GLU A 294 7.24 5.23 -15.19
N TRP A 295 7.08 6.44 -14.62
CA TRP A 295 7.35 7.70 -15.31
C TRP A 295 8.84 7.87 -15.66
N THR A 296 9.76 7.58 -14.72
CA THR A 296 11.20 7.67 -14.98
C THR A 296 11.63 6.64 -16.01
N ALA A 297 11.16 5.39 -15.92
CA ALA A 297 11.47 4.35 -16.89
C ALA A 297 11.00 4.72 -18.31
N GLU A 298 9.83 5.35 -18.45
CA GLU A 298 9.33 5.85 -19.73
C GLU A 298 10.29 6.89 -20.35
N HIS A 299 10.84 7.82 -19.57
CA HIS A 299 11.81 8.81 -20.08
C HIS A 299 13.16 8.20 -20.46
N ILE A 300 13.57 7.12 -19.79
CA ILE A 300 14.78 6.38 -20.14
C ILE A 300 14.57 5.64 -21.47
N VAL A 301 13.46 4.91 -21.61
CA VAL A 301 13.14 4.13 -22.82
C VAL A 301 12.99 5.04 -24.05
N ASN A 302 12.44 6.24 -23.85
CA ASN A 302 12.32 7.25 -24.91
C ASN A 302 13.60 8.08 -25.13
N GLU A 303 14.74 7.66 -24.56
CA GLU A 303 16.05 8.30 -24.70
C GLU A 303 16.10 9.78 -24.25
N ARG A 304 15.14 10.21 -23.43
CA ARG A 304 15.07 11.58 -22.87
C ARG A 304 15.91 11.73 -21.61
N LEU A 305 16.16 10.63 -20.91
CA LEU A 305 16.93 10.58 -19.67
C LEU A 305 18.07 9.57 -19.80
N GLN A 306 19.29 10.04 -19.56
CA GLN A 306 20.50 9.21 -19.59
C GLN A 306 21.25 9.35 -18.26
N PHE A 307 21.93 8.28 -17.85
CA PHE A 307 22.70 8.25 -16.62
C PHE A 307 24.17 7.90 -16.91
N ASP A 308 25.08 8.51 -16.16
CA ASP A 308 26.48 8.09 -16.10
C ASP A 308 26.62 6.95 -15.09
N LYS A 309 26.64 5.71 -15.58
CA LYS A 309 26.79 4.49 -14.76
C LYS A 309 28.07 4.47 -13.94
N SER A 310 29.12 5.19 -14.35
CA SER A 310 30.38 5.22 -13.61
C SER A 310 30.25 5.85 -12.21
N LYS A 311 29.18 6.63 -11.99
CA LYS A 311 28.82 7.18 -10.69
C LYS A 311 28.27 6.14 -9.71
N ASN A 312 27.82 5.00 -10.21
CA ASN A 312 27.31 3.87 -9.41
C ASN A 312 28.09 2.58 -9.76
N PRO A 313 29.40 2.51 -9.42
CA PRO A 313 30.25 1.37 -9.79
C PRO A 313 30.04 0.16 -8.89
N GLN A 314 29.40 0.34 -7.74
CA GLN A 314 29.22 -0.71 -6.75
C GLN A 314 28.20 -1.75 -7.21
N PRO A 315 28.31 -3.02 -6.76
CA PRO A 315 27.28 -4.01 -6.98
C PRO A 315 25.94 -3.58 -6.37
N VAL A 316 24.88 -3.56 -7.18
CA VAL A 316 23.52 -3.21 -6.76
C VAL A 316 22.60 -4.40 -6.96
N THR A 317 21.75 -4.67 -5.96
CA THR A 317 20.69 -5.68 -6.05
C THR A 317 19.33 -5.05 -5.80
N TYR A 318 18.26 -5.67 -6.29
CA TYR A 318 16.89 -5.17 -6.15
C TYR A 318 15.97 -6.18 -5.47
N HIS A 319 15.27 -5.72 -4.45
CA HIS A 319 14.21 -6.47 -3.78
C HIS A 319 12.85 -5.94 -4.22
N ASP A 320 12.12 -6.69 -5.04
CA ASP A 320 10.81 -6.29 -5.56
C ASP A 320 9.77 -5.99 -4.45
N PRO A 321 9.33 -4.74 -4.24
CA PRO A 321 8.38 -4.47 -3.17
C PRO A 321 7.02 -5.10 -3.52
N CYS A 322 6.43 -5.83 -2.56
CA CYS A 322 5.22 -6.61 -2.81
C CYS A 322 4.00 -5.80 -3.27
N ASN A 323 3.90 -4.53 -2.85
CA ASN A 323 2.83 -3.65 -3.30
C ASN A 323 3.03 -3.23 -4.76
N PHE A 324 4.26 -3.10 -5.23
CA PHE A 324 4.56 -2.83 -6.63
C PHE A 324 4.41 -4.09 -7.48
N ALA A 325 5.27 -5.08 -7.29
CA ALA A 325 5.32 -6.24 -8.16
C ALA A 325 4.03 -7.08 -8.12
N ARG A 326 3.60 -7.51 -6.93
CA ARG A 326 2.44 -8.42 -6.80
C ARG A 326 1.08 -7.73 -6.82
N SER A 327 1.01 -6.45 -6.46
CA SER A 327 -0.28 -5.75 -6.39
C SER A 327 -0.48 -4.83 -7.57
N CYS A 328 0.51 -4.05 -7.98
CA CYS A 328 0.33 -2.99 -8.97
C CYS A 328 0.93 -3.30 -10.36
N GLY A 329 1.71 -4.37 -10.49
CA GLY A 329 2.33 -4.75 -11.76
C GLY A 329 3.54 -3.90 -12.17
N ILE A 330 4.10 -3.09 -11.26
CA ILE A 330 5.38 -2.41 -11.49
C ILE A 330 6.48 -3.42 -11.24
N ILE A 331 7.12 -3.90 -12.30
CA ILE A 331 8.04 -5.04 -12.30
C ILE A 331 9.28 -4.72 -13.12
N GLU A 332 9.13 -4.34 -14.39
CA GLU A 332 10.31 -4.11 -15.25
C GLU A 332 10.81 -2.67 -15.15
N GLU A 333 9.98 -1.72 -14.75
CA GLU A 333 10.30 -0.30 -14.66
C GLU A 333 11.47 -0.01 -13.70
N PRO A 334 11.52 -0.60 -12.48
CA PRO A 334 12.69 -0.47 -11.61
C PRO A 334 13.96 -1.07 -12.24
N ARG A 335 13.83 -2.16 -13.01
CA ARG A 335 14.97 -2.81 -13.68
C ARG A 335 15.53 -1.95 -14.80
N ILE A 336 14.65 -1.31 -15.59
CA ILE A 336 15.04 -0.33 -16.61
C ILE A 336 15.87 0.79 -15.96
N ILE A 337 15.41 1.33 -14.83
CA ILE A 337 16.11 2.41 -14.11
C ILE A 337 17.48 1.93 -13.58
N LEU A 338 17.54 0.75 -12.95
CA LEU A 338 18.78 0.22 -12.38
C LEU A 338 19.78 -0.17 -13.47
N GLN A 339 19.32 -0.79 -14.56
CA GLN A 339 20.17 -1.11 -15.70
C GLN A 339 20.67 0.15 -16.42
N ALA A 340 19.94 1.26 -16.37
CA ALA A 340 20.40 2.53 -16.93
C ALA A 340 21.38 3.26 -16.00
N SER A 341 21.19 3.18 -14.68
CA SER A 341 21.92 4.00 -13.71
C SER A 341 23.07 3.29 -12.99
N CYS A 342 23.12 1.95 -12.95
CA CYS A 342 24.15 1.18 -12.25
C CYS A 342 25.12 0.48 -13.22
N ALA A 343 26.40 0.42 -12.85
CA ALA A 343 27.42 -0.31 -13.63
C ALA A 343 27.32 -1.83 -13.45
N ASP A 344 26.95 -2.29 -12.24
CA ASP A 344 26.88 -3.72 -11.86
C ASP A 344 25.56 -4.02 -11.15
N PHE A 345 24.47 -4.10 -11.93
CA PHE A 345 23.18 -4.56 -11.42
C PHE A 345 23.10 -6.08 -11.44
N ARG A 346 22.85 -6.68 -10.27
CA ARG A 346 22.74 -8.11 -10.04
C ARG A 346 21.33 -8.45 -9.58
N GLU A 347 20.63 -9.24 -10.39
CA GLU A 347 19.26 -9.65 -10.11
C GLU A 347 19.22 -10.70 -8.97
N MET A 348 18.19 -10.63 -8.12
CA MET A 348 17.95 -11.65 -7.09
C MET A 348 17.17 -12.85 -7.64
N TYR A 349 17.23 -13.97 -6.93
CA TYR A 349 16.33 -15.10 -7.17
C TYR A 349 15.77 -15.65 -5.85
N PRO A 350 14.44 -15.84 -5.73
CA PRO A 350 13.42 -15.49 -6.73
C PRO A 350 13.14 -13.97 -6.77
N ASN A 351 12.60 -13.49 -7.89
CA ASN A 351 12.34 -12.06 -8.16
C ASN A 351 10.89 -11.81 -8.67
N ARG A 352 10.57 -10.56 -8.97
CA ARG A 352 9.26 -10.11 -9.50
C ARG A 352 8.12 -10.54 -8.57
N GLY A 353 7.06 -11.13 -9.12
CA GLY A 353 5.93 -11.65 -8.35
C GLY A 353 6.30 -12.75 -7.35
N GLU A 354 7.41 -13.44 -7.58
CA GLU A 354 7.89 -14.57 -6.78
C GLU A 354 8.96 -14.18 -5.74
N ASN A 355 9.20 -12.90 -5.47
CA ASN A 355 10.11 -12.51 -4.40
C ASN A 355 9.56 -12.85 -2.99
N TRP A 356 10.43 -12.96 -1.99
CA TRP A 356 10.04 -13.33 -0.61
C TRP A 356 9.60 -12.15 0.24
#